data_AF-A0A520GY45-F1
#
_entry.id   AF-A0A520GY45-F1
#
_cell.length_a   1.000
_cell.length_b   1.000
_cell.length_c   1.000
_cell.angle_alpha   90.00
_cell.angle_beta   90.00
_cell.angle_gamma   90.00
#
_symmetry.space_group_name_H-M   'P 1'
#
loop_
_entity.id
_entity.type
_entity.pdbx_description
1 polymer ?
#
loop_
_entity_poly.entity_id
_entity_poly.type
_entity_poly.pdbx_seq_one_letter_code
_entity_poly.pdbx_strand_id
1 'polypeptide(L)'
;MNKPVDTVFLQPATAFADYRANTAARIDEGAEARSREAGARVGISRPHESAGLHVAGEAAYIDDLPELAGTLHCALGLSPVAAGRLTALDLDLIRALPGVVSVLSADDIPGSNDCGSIVHDDPILCDGEIRYLGQPVFAVVARTRDDARRAAARAKDVIRVEAAAPVLTPREAHAQGAYVVPPMHLVRSAGLDDDGDK
;
A
#
# COMPACT_ATOMS: atom_id res chain seq x y z
N MET A 1 11.69 -33.86 2.43
CA MET A 1 10.72 -34.78 1.83
C MET A 1 9.34 -34.15 2.03
N ASN A 2 8.80 -33.46 1.01
CA ASN A 2 7.51 -32.78 1.15
C ASN A 2 6.40 -33.84 1.20
N LYS A 3 5.50 -33.73 2.18
CA LYS A 3 4.34 -34.61 2.27
C LYS A 3 3.47 -34.44 1.00
N PRO A 4 2.92 -35.53 0.46
CA PRO A 4 2.01 -35.43 -0.68
C PRO A 4 0.79 -34.58 -0.29
N VAL A 5 0.40 -33.67 -1.17
CA VAL A 5 -0.76 -32.81 -1.01
C VAL A 5 -2.02 -33.70 -1.07
N ASP A 6 -2.91 -33.53 -0.10
CA ASP A 6 -4.17 -34.25 -0.07
C ASP A 6 -4.99 -33.94 -1.33
N THR A 7 -5.44 -34.99 -2.01
CA THR A 7 -6.18 -34.92 -3.28
C THR A 7 -7.46 -34.10 -3.21
N VAL A 8 -8.01 -33.88 -2.01
CA VAL A 8 -9.16 -32.99 -1.81
C VAL A 8 -8.86 -31.54 -2.20
N PHE A 9 -7.62 -31.08 -2.07
CA PHE A 9 -7.18 -29.74 -2.48
C PHE A 9 -6.83 -29.63 -3.96
N LEU A 10 -6.80 -30.76 -4.67
CA LEU A 10 -6.57 -30.83 -6.12
C LEU A 10 -7.88 -30.95 -6.92
N GLN A 11 -9.01 -31.09 -6.23
CA GLN A 11 -10.33 -31.01 -6.85
C GLN A 11 -10.55 -29.56 -7.32
N PRO A 12 -11.05 -29.32 -8.54
CA PRO A 12 -11.48 -27.99 -8.95
C PRO A 12 -12.57 -27.55 -7.97
N ALA A 13 -12.26 -26.62 -7.08
CA ALA A 13 -13.28 -25.97 -6.27
C ALA A 13 -14.27 -25.33 -7.25
N THR A 14 -15.56 -25.65 -7.13
CA THR A 14 -16.59 -24.80 -7.72
C THR A 14 -16.30 -23.39 -7.24
N ALA A 15 -16.06 -22.46 -8.18
CA ALA A 15 -15.84 -21.07 -7.83
C ALA A 15 -16.97 -20.66 -6.87
N PHE A 16 -16.60 -20.14 -5.69
CA PHE A 16 -17.53 -19.75 -4.62
C PHE A 16 -18.69 -18.86 -5.13
N ALA A 17 -18.49 -18.19 -6.27
CA ALA A 17 -19.56 -17.70 -7.11
C ALA A 17 -19.21 -17.96 -8.59
N ASP A 18 -20.02 -18.75 -9.30
CA ASP A 18 -20.13 -18.60 -10.75
C ASP A 18 -20.78 -17.24 -11.02
N TYR A 19 -19.95 -16.24 -11.27
CA TYR A 19 -20.42 -14.87 -11.46
C TYR A 19 -21.41 -14.77 -12.62
N ARG A 20 -21.28 -15.64 -13.65
CA ARG A 20 -22.19 -15.66 -14.81
C ARG A 20 -23.56 -16.18 -14.41
N ALA A 21 -23.63 -17.21 -13.58
CA ALA A 21 -24.88 -17.71 -13.02
C ALA A 21 -25.61 -16.65 -12.16
N ASN A 22 -24.86 -15.80 -11.44
CA ASN A 22 -25.42 -14.69 -10.68
C ASN A 22 -25.80 -13.46 -11.53
N THR A 23 -25.32 -13.35 -12.77
CA THR A 23 -25.58 -12.18 -13.63
C THR A 23 -27.02 -12.21 -14.16
N ALA A 24 -27.51 -13.39 -14.55
CA ALA A 24 -28.87 -13.58 -15.09
C ALA A 24 -29.99 -13.19 -14.09
N ALA A 25 -29.72 -13.25 -12.79
CA ALA A 25 -30.67 -12.85 -11.75
C ALA A 25 -30.55 -11.37 -11.33
N ARG A 26 -29.51 -10.65 -11.78
CA ARG A 26 -29.18 -9.28 -11.33
C ARG A 26 -29.39 -8.21 -12.40
N ILE A 27 -29.44 -8.57 -13.68
CA ILE A 27 -29.49 -7.62 -14.80
C ILE A 27 -30.52 -8.11 -15.83
N ASP A 28 -31.63 -7.39 -15.98
CA ASP A 28 -32.55 -7.57 -17.12
C ASP A 28 -32.02 -6.77 -18.30
N GLU A 29 -31.15 -7.39 -19.09
CA GLU A 29 -30.51 -6.79 -20.28
C GLU A 29 -31.54 -6.20 -21.26
N GLY A 30 -32.72 -6.84 -21.37
CA GLY A 30 -33.79 -6.38 -22.25
C GLY A 30 -34.46 -5.10 -21.73
N ALA A 31 -34.78 -5.03 -20.44
CA ALA A 31 -35.32 -3.81 -19.83
C ALA A 31 -34.32 -2.64 -19.86
N GLU A 32 -33.04 -2.97 -19.72
CA GLU A 32 -31.96 -2.00 -19.76
C GLU A 32 -31.77 -1.42 -21.17
N ALA A 33 -31.74 -2.28 -22.19
CA ALA A 33 -31.68 -1.85 -23.59
C ALA A 33 -32.86 -0.95 -23.97
N ARG A 34 -34.09 -1.30 -23.57
CA ARG A 34 -35.29 -0.48 -23.79
C ARG A 34 -35.20 0.88 -23.08
N SER A 35 -34.76 0.90 -21.83
CA SER A 35 -34.57 2.17 -21.09
C SER A 35 -33.54 3.07 -21.76
N ARG A 36 -32.45 2.48 -22.26
CA ARG A 36 -31.41 3.21 -23.00
C ARG A 36 -31.94 3.81 -24.30
N GLU A 37 -32.68 3.05 -25.09
CA GLU A 37 -33.37 3.53 -26.31
C GLU A 37 -34.36 4.65 -26.00
N ALA A 38 -35.08 4.55 -24.88
CA ALA A 38 -35.98 5.59 -24.38
C ALA A 38 -35.26 6.83 -23.80
N GLY A 39 -33.92 6.89 -23.87
CA GLY A 39 -33.14 8.06 -23.45
C GLY A 39 -32.71 8.06 -21.99
N ALA A 40 -32.93 6.99 -21.23
CA ALA A 40 -32.46 6.90 -19.84
C ALA A 40 -30.92 7.05 -19.76
N ARG A 41 -30.46 7.74 -18.72
CA ARG A 41 -29.02 7.97 -18.45
C ARG A 41 -28.59 7.56 -17.04
N VAL A 42 -29.54 7.34 -16.15
CA VAL A 42 -29.35 6.91 -14.76
C VAL A 42 -30.01 5.54 -14.60
N GLY A 43 -29.40 4.65 -13.81
CA GLY A 43 -29.94 3.30 -13.57
C GLY A 43 -29.77 2.31 -14.73
N ILE A 44 -28.86 2.61 -15.67
CA ILE A 44 -28.48 1.72 -16.77
C ILE A 44 -27.00 1.32 -16.65
N SER A 45 -26.66 0.10 -17.06
CA SER A 45 -25.31 -0.44 -17.18
C SER A 45 -24.64 0.15 -18.41
N ARG A 46 -23.74 1.10 -18.16
CA ARG A 46 -22.88 1.67 -19.20
C ARG A 46 -21.46 1.18 -19.01
N PRO A 47 -20.72 0.88 -20.08
CA PRO A 47 -19.28 0.73 -19.98
C PRO A 47 -18.67 1.98 -19.35
N HIS A 48 -17.62 1.78 -18.54
CA HIS A 48 -16.77 2.87 -18.03
C HIS A 48 -16.29 3.75 -19.18
N GLU A 49 -16.20 5.07 -19.00
CA GLU A 49 -15.86 6.01 -20.08
C GLU A 49 -14.54 5.68 -20.77
N SER A 50 -13.52 5.30 -19.98
CA SER A 50 -12.20 4.88 -20.47
C SER A 50 -12.09 3.41 -20.86
N ALA A 51 -13.19 2.63 -20.87
CA ALA A 51 -13.12 1.18 -21.11
C ALA A 51 -12.44 0.82 -22.43
N GLY A 52 -12.74 1.56 -23.51
CA GLY A 52 -12.11 1.38 -24.82
C GLY A 52 -10.60 1.60 -24.76
N LEU A 53 -10.16 2.67 -24.09
CA LEU A 53 -8.74 3.01 -23.92
C LEU A 53 -8.00 1.93 -23.11
N HIS A 54 -8.61 1.42 -22.04
CA HIS A 54 -8.01 0.36 -21.23
C HIS A 54 -7.78 -0.92 -22.03
N VAL A 55 -8.76 -1.37 -22.81
CA VAL A 55 -8.64 -2.63 -23.56
C VAL A 55 -7.77 -2.50 -24.81
N ALA A 56 -7.59 -1.28 -25.31
CA ALA A 56 -6.69 -0.96 -26.41
C ALA A 56 -5.24 -0.69 -25.97
N GLY A 57 -5.00 -0.50 -24.66
CA GLY A 57 -3.69 -0.07 -24.15
C GLY A 57 -3.37 1.40 -24.45
N GLU A 58 -4.40 2.22 -24.67
CA GLU A 58 -4.28 3.65 -25.04
C GLU A 58 -4.54 4.58 -23.85
N ALA A 59 -5.00 4.05 -22.72
CA ALA A 59 -5.16 4.83 -21.50
C ALA A 59 -3.78 5.13 -20.91
N ALA A 60 -3.40 6.41 -20.85
CA ALA A 60 -2.11 6.80 -20.30
C ALA A 60 -2.09 6.69 -18.77
N TYR A 61 -1.16 5.91 -18.25
CA TYR A 61 -0.74 5.91 -16.85
C TYR A 61 0.57 6.68 -16.68
N ILE A 62 0.95 6.94 -15.42
CA ILE A 62 2.10 7.82 -15.09
C ILE A 62 3.40 7.35 -15.76
N ASP A 63 3.66 6.03 -15.80
CA ASP A 63 4.89 5.44 -16.38
C ASP A 63 4.81 5.27 -17.91
N ASP A 64 3.64 5.54 -18.53
CA ASP A 64 3.47 5.55 -19.98
C ASP A 64 3.84 6.91 -20.59
N LEU A 65 3.94 7.95 -19.75
CA LEU A 65 4.30 9.29 -20.19
C LEU A 65 5.75 9.31 -20.70
N PRO A 66 6.04 10.01 -21.81
CA PRO A 66 7.40 10.11 -22.32
C PRO A 66 8.37 10.65 -21.28
N GLU A 67 9.49 9.94 -21.08
CA GLU A 67 10.55 10.37 -20.18
C GLU A 67 11.22 11.65 -20.72
N LEU A 68 11.26 12.71 -19.91
CA LEU A 68 11.90 13.95 -20.28
C LEU A 68 13.43 13.81 -20.24
N ALA A 69 14.12 14.52 -21.14
CA ALA A 69 15.57 14.54 -21.14
C ALA A 69 16.12 15.06 -19.80
N GLY A 70 17.03 14.30 -19.19
CA GLY A 70 17.61 14.63 -17.88
C GLY A 70 16.78 14.17 -16.68
N THR A 71 15.71 13.39 -16.88
CA THR A 71 14.97 12.75 -15.78
C THR A 71 15.93 11.91 -14.92
N LEU A 72 15.82 12.08 -13.60
CA LEU A 72 16.49 11.23 -12.62
C LEU A 72 15.48 10.26 -12.03
N HIS A 73 15.98 9.11 -11.59
CA HIS A 73 15.18 8.03 -11.07
C HIS A 73 15.42 7.87 -9.57
N CYS A 74 14.36 7.61 -8.83
CA CYS A 74 14.42 7.46 -7.38
C CYS A 74 14.08 6.03 -6.95
N ALA A 75 14.80 5.50 -5.97
CA ALA A 75 14.48 4.24 -5.31
C ALA A 75 14.73 4.33 -3.81
N LEU A 76 13.92 3.65 -3.01
CA LEU A 76 13.97 3.74 -1.55
C LEU A 76 14.87 2.65 -0.95
N GLY A 77 15.77 3.05 -0.07
CA GLY A 77 16.47 2.16 0.84
C GLY A 77 15.56 1.80 2.01
N LEU A 78 15.23 0.52 2.13
CA LEU A 78 14.19 0.05 3.03
C LEU A 78 14.74 -0.68 4.26
N SER A 79 14.01 -0.60 5.37
CA SER A 79 14.32 -1.33 6.60
C SER A 79 14.37 -2.85 6.35
N PRO A 80 15.43 -3.54 6.81
CA PRO A 80 15.54 -4.99 6.71
C PRO A 80 14.80 -5.75 7.82
N VAL A 81 14.23 -5.05 8.80
CA VAL A 81 13.53 -5.66 9.95
C VAL A 81 12.13 -5.08 10.12
N ALA A 82 11.26 -5.84 10.79
CA ALA A 82 9.86 -5.47 10.99
C ALA A 82 9.61 -4.58 12.22
N ALA A 83 10.50 -4.59 13.20
CA ALA A 83 10.40 -3.77 14.40
C ALA A 83 11.80 -3.48 14.95
N GLY A 84 12.02 -2.29 15.49
CA GLY A 84 13.28 -1.94 16.15
C GLY A 84 13.57 -0.45 16.14
N ARG A 85 14.83 -0.11 16.39
CA ARG A 85 15.31 1.28 16.37
C ARG A 85 16.50 1.44 15.43
N LEU A 86 16.42 2.37 14.51
CA LEU A 86 17.52 2.82 13.68
C LEU A 86 18.60 3.44 14.58
N THR A 87 19.80 2.85 14.60
CA THR A 87 20.90 3.31 15.46
C THR A 87 21.99 4.02 14.68
N ALA A 88 22.15 3.72 13.39
CA ALA A 88 23.06 4.44 12.50
C ALA A 88 22.71 4.22 11.03
N LEU A 89 23.13 5.17 10.19
CA LEU A 89 22.96 5.14 8.75
C LEU A 89 24.25 5.63 8.05
N ASP A 90 24.89 4.77 7.25
CA ASP A 90 26.18 5.05 6.60
C ASP A 90 26.03 5.18 5.07
N LEU A 91 25.55 6.34 4.63
CA LEU A 91 25.15 6.55 3.23
C LEU A 91 26.31 6.78 2.27
N ASP A 92 27.55 6.94 2.75
CA ASP A 92 28.70 7.25 1.89
C ASP A 92 29.00 6.11 0.91
N LEU A 93 28.79 4.87 1.34
CA LEU A 93 28.89 3.69 0.48
C LEU A 93 27.88 3.72 -0.68
N ILE A 94 26.69 4.28 -0.45
CA ILE A 94 25.65 4.40 -1.49
C ILE A 94 25.98 5.56 -2.43
N ARG A 95 26.40 6.71 -1.88
CA ARG A 95 26.78 7.91 -2.64
C ARG A 95 27.93 7.63 -3.61
N ALA A 96 28.84 6.72 -3.26
CA ALA A 96 29.98 6.35 -4.09
C ALA A 96 29.63 5.40 -5.26
N LEU A 97 28.40 4.87 -5.34
CA LEU A 97 28.03 3.93 -6.39
C LEU A 97 27.88 4.62 -7.77
N PRO A 98 28.26 3.95 -8.87
CA PRO A 98 28.10 4.49 -10.21
C PRO A 98 26.65 4.89 -10.50
N GLY A 99 26.46 6.05 -11.16
CA GLY A 99 25.16 6.54 -11.58
C GLY A 99 24.34 7.22 -10.48
N VAL A 100 24.71 7.08 -9.20
CA VAL A 100 24.08 7.80 -8.09
C VAL A 100 24.41 9.30 -8.19
N VAL A 101 23.37 10.13 -8.09
CA VAL A 101 23.45 11.59 -8.11
C VAL A 101 23.32 12.16 -6.71
N SER A 102 22.41 11.62 -5.90
CA SER A 102 22.20 12.02 -4.51
C SER A 102 21.60 10.89 -3.68
N VAL A 103 21.78 10.96 -2.36
CA VAL A 103 21.13 10.07 -1.40
C VAL A 103 20.59 10.93 -0.26
N LEU A 104 19.27 10.87 -0.06
CA LEU A 104 18.53 11.70 0.88
C LEU A 104 18.12 10.88 2.11
N SER A 105 18.39 11.39 3.32
CA SER A 105 17.85 10.88 4.58
C SER A 105 16.71 11.77 5.10
N ALA A 106 16.17 11.44 6.27
CA ALA A 106 15.21 12.29 6.96
C ALA A 106 15.76 13.72 7.22
N ASP A 107 17.07 13.87 7.44
CA ASP A 107 17.71 15.17 7.70
C ASP A 107 17.68 16.10 6.49
N ASP A 108 17.50 15.56 5.28
CA ASP A 108 17.44 16.33 4.03
C ASP A 108 16.02 16.88 3.76
N ILE A 109 15.03 16.55 4.60
CA ILE A 109 13.65 17.02 4.45
C ILE A 109 13.58 18.47 4.99
N PRO A 110 13.32 19.49 4.14
CA PRO A 110 13.35 20.89 4.55
C PRO A 110 12.15 21.32 5.43
N GLY A 111 11.18 20.42 5.62
CA GLY A 111 9.95 20.66 6.35
C GLY A 111 9.65 19.53 7.34
N SER A 112 8.37 19.27 7.59
CA SER A 112 7.96 18.17 8.45
C SER A 112 8.24 16.82 7.81
N ASN A 113 8.92 15.93 8.53
CA ASN A 113 9.09 14.53 8.16
C ASN A 113 7.85 13.71 8.58
N ASP A 114 6.69 14.03 7.99
CA ASP A 114 5.41 13.35 8.27
C ASP A 114 4.52 13.37 7.03
N CYS A 115 3.92 12.23 6.70
CA CYS A 115 2.92 12.06 5.64
C CYS A 115 1.60 11.46 6.14
N GLY A 116 1.39 11.44 7.45
CA GLY A 116 0.16 10.93 8.06
C GLY A 116 -1.05 11.80 7.72
N SER A 117 -2.09 11.19 7.14
CA SER A 117 -3.28 11.94 6.66
C SER A 117 -4.29 12.28 7.76
N ILE A 118 -4.26 11.56 8.88
CA ILE A 118 -5.22 11.69 9.99
C ILE A 118 -4.47 11.87 11.31
N VAL A 119 -3.54 10.96 11.57
CA VAL A 119 -2.62 11.01 12.70
C VAL A 119 -1.26 11.37 12.13
N HIS A 120 -0.55 12.31 12.77
CA HIS A 120 0.80 12.73 12.38
C HIS A 120 1.84 11.82 13.03
N ASP A 121 1.82 10.55 12.65
CA ASP A 121 2.69 9.49 13.18
C ASP A 121 3.41 8.67 12.09
N ASP A 122 3.33 9.08 10.82
CA ASP A 122 3.91 8.34 9.70
C ASP A 122 5.03 9.14 9.02
N PRO A 123 6.31 8.88 9.34
CA PRO A 123 7.42 9.63 8.77
C PRO A 123 7.63 9.29 7.30
N ILE A 124 7.99 10.30 6.50
CA ILE A 124 8.33 10.13 5.07
C ILE A 124 9.56 9.22 4.94
N LEU A 125 10.59 9.47 5.74
CA LEU A 125 11.78 8.63 5.90
C LEU A 125 12.02 8.38 7.39
N CYS A 126 12.24 7.12 7.77
CA CYS A 126 12.48 6.73 9.16
C CYS A 126 13.73 7.40 9.75
N ASP A 127 13.58 8.10 10.86
CA ASP A 127 14.63 8.79 11.62
C ASP A 127 14.90 8.19 13.00
N GLY A 128 14.16 7.14 13.40
CA GLY A 128 14.33 6.52 14.70
C GLY A 128 13.65 5.17 14.85
N GLU A 129 12.33 5.16 14.94
CA GLU A 129 11.56 3.93 15.17
C GLU A 129 11.21 3.21 13.86
N ILE A 130 11.55 1.93 13.79
CA ILE A 130 11.16 1.03 12.70
C ILE A 130 9.92 0.25 13.14
N ARG A 131 8.84 0.37 12.36
CA ARG A 131 7.49 -0.12 12.67
C ARG A 131 7.02 -1.24 11.76
N TYR A 132 7.64 -1.41 10.59
CA TYR A 132 7.30 -2.48 9.66
C TYR A 132 8.47 -2.83 8.73
N LEU A 133 8.39 -4.05 8.18
CA LEU A 133 9.37 -4.53 7.22
C LEU A 133 9.23 -3.72 5.94
N GLY A 134 10.36 -3.22 5.43
CA GLY A 134 10.33 -2.41 4.23
C GLY A 134 10.00 -0.93 4.46
N GLN A 135 10.01 -0.44 5.70
CA GLN A 135 9.84 0.99 5.99
C GLN A 135 10.92 1.83 5.28
N PRO A 136 10.58 2.92 4.57
CA PRO A 136 11.58 3.77 3.93
C PRO A 136 12.52 4.41 4.95
N VAL A 137 13.83 4.33 4.73
CA VAL A 137 14.87 4.92 5.60
C VAL A 137 15.65 6.02 4.87
N PHE A 138 15.93 5.82 3.58
CA PHE A 138 16.58 6.82 2.73
C PHE A 138 16.11 6.69 1.29
N ALA A 139 16.35 7.70 0.46
CA ALA A 139 16.03 7.70 -0.96
C ALA A 139 17.30 7.87 -1.79
N VAL A 140 17.48 7.04 -2.82
CA VAL A 140 18.58 7.12 -3.78
C VAL A 140 18.06 7.76 -5.05
N VAL A 141 18.71 8.84 -5.49
CA VAL A 141 18.46 9.48 -6.78
C VAL A 141 19.62 9.16 -7.72
N ALA A 142 19.33 8.60 -8.89
CA ALA A 142 20.33 8.18 -9.87
C ALA A 142 19.93 8.55 -11.31
N ARG A 143 20.89 8.45 -12.24
CA ARG A 143 20.67 8.76 -13.67
C ARG A 143 19.81 7.73 -14.40
N THR A 144 19.70 6.52 -13.87
CA THR A 144 18.88 5.46 -14.44
C THR A 144 18.09 4.76 -13.34
N ARG A 145 16.93 4.20 -13.71
CA ARG A 145 16.10 3.37 -12.81
C ARG A 145 16.88 2.20 -12.22
N ASP A 146 17.71 1.56 -13.03
CA ASP A 146 18.49 0.40 -12.64
C ASP A 146 19.55 0.75 -11.59
N ASP A 147 20.26 1.86 -11.78
CA ASP A 147 21.27 2.32 -10.81
C ASP A 147 20.63 2.68 -9.48
N ALA A 148 19.51 3.43 -9.50
CA ALA A 148 18.78 3.78 -8.29
C ALA A 148 18.36 2.52 -7.51
N ARG A 149 17.74 1.54 -8.19
CA ARG A 149 17.27 0.29 -7.57
C ARG A 149 18.41 -0.57 -7.03
N ARG A 150 19.50 -0.72 -7.79
CA ARG A 150 20.67 -1.51 -7.35
C ARG A 150 21.34 -0.89 -6.14
N ALA A 151 21.49 0.44 -6.13
CA ALA A 151 22.03 1.17 -4.99
C ALA A 151 21.12 1.07 -3.76
N ALA A 152 19.82 1.31 -3.92
CA ALA A 152 18.84 1.18 -2.83
C ALA A 152 18.77 -0.25 -2.25
N ALA A 153 18.95 -1.28 -3.06
CA ALA A 153 18.98 -2.68 -2.61
C ALA A 153 20.16 -3.01 -1.66
N ARG A 154 21.16 -2.13 -1.56
CA ARG A 154 22.28 -2.23 -0.60
C ARG A 154 21.92 -1.70 0.79
N ALA A 155 20.66 -1.34 1.04
CA ALA A 155 20.18 -0.79 2.32
C ALA A 155 20.66 -1.57 3.55
N LYS A 156 20.62 -2.90 3.52
CA LYS A 156 21.09 -3.77 4.63
C LYS A 156 22.57 -3.59 4.99
N ASP A 157 23.39 -3.10 4.06
CA ASP A 157 24.83 -2.90 4.27
C ASP A 157 25.12 -1.58 5.01
N VAL A 158 24.16 -0.65 5.01
CA VAL A 158 24.34 0.73 5.51
C VAL A 158 23.40 1.11 6.65
N ILE A 159 22.30 0.38 6.82
CA ILE A 159 21.33 0.55 7.92
C ILE A 159 21.77 -0.32 9.10
N ARG A 160 21.99 0.31 10.26
CA ARG A 160 22.22 -0.40 11.54
C ARG A 160 20.97 -0.26 12.40
N VAL A 161 20.46 -1.39 12.88
CA VAL A 161 19.21 -1.46 13.64
C VAL A 161 19.41 -2.27 14.91
N GLU A 162 18.88 -1.77 16.01
CA GLU A 162 18.58 -2.57 17.20
C GLU A 162 17.21 -3.22 17.00
N ALA A 163 17.20 -4.48 16.55
CA ALA A 163 15.95 -5.17 16.19
C ALA A 163 15.13 -5.56 17.43
N ALA A 164 13.82 -5.41 17.33
CA ALA A 164 12.86 -5.85 18.33
C ALA A 164 11.97 -6.97 17.79
N ALA A 165 11.31 -7.71 18.68
CA ALA A 165 10.32 -8.69 18.28
C ALA A 165 9.07 -7.97 17.72
N PRO A 166 8.68 -8.23 16.46
CA PRO A 166 7.51 -7.59 15.88
C PRO A 166 6.21 -8.19 16.44
N VAL A 167 5.16 -7.37 16.50
CA VAL A 167 3.79 -7.79 16.79
C VAL A 167 3.09 -8.06 15.47
N LEU A 168 2.73 -9.33 15.20
CA LEU A 168 2.25 -9.75 13.87
C LEU A 168 0.78 -10.10 13.85
N THR A 169 0.16 -10.30 15.02
CA THR A 169 -1.26 -10.66 15.10
C THR A 169 -2.06 -9.68 15.95
N PRO A 170 -3.37 -9.49 15.64
CA PRO A 170 -4.25 -8.70 16.49
C PRO A 170 -4.35 -9.21 17.93
N ARG A 171 -4.18 -10.53 18.14
CA ARG A 171 -4.22 -11.14 19.48
C ARG A 171 -3.00 -10.77 20.31
N GLU A 172 -1.81 -10.77 19.71
CA GLU A 172 -0.57 -10.30 20.36
C GLU A 172 -0.68 -8.80 20.68
N ALA A 173 -1.15 -7.99 19.73
CA ALA A 173 -1.35 -6.56 19.93
C ALA A 173 -2.30 -6.28 21.08
N HIS A 174 -3.45 -6.97 21.12
CA HIS A 174 -4.42 -6.87 22.21
C HIS A 174 -3.82 -7.29 23.56
N ALA A 175 -3.06 -8.39 23.61
CA ALA A 175 -2.40 -8.84 24.84
C ALA A 175 -1.37 -7.82 25.37
N GLN A 176 -0.80 -6.99 24.49
CA GLN A 176 0.14 -5.92 24.83
C GLN A 176 -0.55 -4.56 25.06
N GLY A 177 -1.87 -4.46 24.83
CA GLY A 177 -2.58 -3.18 24.86
C GLY A 177 -2.16 -2.21 23.75
N ALA A 178 -1.54 -2.72 22.67
CA ALA A 178 -1.11 -1.94 21.53
C ALA A 178 -2.28 -1.76 20.54
N TYR A 179 -2.87 -0.57 20.51
CA TYR A 179 -3.97 -0.24 19.61
C TYR A 179 -3.61 0.94 18.71
N VAL A 180 -4.09 0.92 17.47
CA VAL A 180 -3.87 2.01 16.50
C VAL A 180 -4.69 3.26 16.88
N VAL A 181 -5.90 3.06 17.41
CA VAL A 181 -6.78 4.11 17.91
C VAL A 181 -7.42 3.68 19.24
N PRO A 182 -7.88 4.61 20.08
CA PRO A 182 -8.62 4.27 21.28
C PRO A 182 -9.81 3.33 20.99
N PRO A 183 -10.06 2.30 21.82
CA PRO A 183 -11.19 1.41 21.63
C PRO A 183 -12.52 2.16 21.63
N MET A 184 -13.36 1.91 20.63
CA MET A 184 -14.71 2.45 20.59
C MET A 184 -15.69 1.46 21.22
N HIS A 185 -16.49 1.93 22.18
CA HIS A 185 -17.59 1.17 22.76
C HIS A 185 -18.92 1.63 22.15
N LEU A 186 -19.48 0.83 21.23
CA LEU A 186 -20.85 1.08 20.76
C LEU A 186 -21.85 0.53 21.77
N VAL A 187 -22.55 1.43 22.45
CA VAL A 187 -23.71 1.07 23.28
C VAL A 187 -24.95 1.20 22.40
N ARG A 188 -25.69 0.11 22.25
CA ARG A 188 -27.00 0.16 21.61
C ARG A 188 -27.99 0.74 22.60
N SER A 189 -28.36 2.01 22.44
CA SER A 189 -29.51 2.57 23.14
C SER A 189 -30.79 2.01 22.48
N ALA A 190 -31.49 1.12 23.19
CA ALA A 190 -32.93 0.99 22.98
C ALA A 190 -33.55 2.16 23.75
N GLY A 191 -34.29 3.05 23.08
CA GLY A 191 -34.90 4.20 23.73
C GLY A 191 -35.81 3.79 24.90
N LEU A 192 -35.91 4.70 25.88
CA LEU A 192 -36.43 4.62 27.25
C LEU A 192 -35.26 4.36 28.23
N ASP A 193 -34.58 5.38 28.77
CA ASP A 193 -35.17 6.34 29.71
C ASP A 193 -34.72 7.80 29.50
N ASP A 194 -35.73 8.66 29.42
CA ASP A 194 -35.72 10.02 29.95
C ASP A 194 -35.93 9.88 31.47
N ASP A 195 -34.87 10.01 32.26
CA ASP A 195 -34.99 10.46 33.65
C ASP A 195 -33.62 10.94 34.14
N GLY A 196 -33.59 12.23 34.48
CA GLY A 196 -32.38 13.03 34.55
C GLY A 196 -31.43 12.74 35.71
N ASP A 197 -30.20 13.21 35.55
CA ASP A 197 -29.65 14.18 36.48
C ASP A 197 -28.59 15.04 35.78
N LYS A 198 -28.43 16.26 36.28
CA LYS A 198 -27.49 17.27 35.79
C LYS A 198 -26.03 16.91 36.07
#